data_AF-A0A7C6S6J2-F1
#
_entry.id   AF-A0A7C6S6J2-F1
#
_cell.length_a   1.000
_cell.length_b   1.000
_cell.length_c   1.000
_cell.angle_alpha   90.00
_cell.angle_beta   90.00
_cell.angle_gamma   90.00
#
_symmetry.space_group_name_H-M   'P 1'
#
loop_
_entity.id
_entity.type
_entity.pdbx_description
1 polymer ?
#
loop_
_entity_poly.entity_id
_entity_poly.type
_entity_poly.pdbx_seq_one_letter_code
_entity_poly.pdbx_strand_id
1 'polypeptide(L)'
;LGGIGRGDNASKTEKVAINYKAEQDRLGRSRDVSYLYEQIRAKQGELKRLEDETLPIVKALQGITDKQRLVVTEFYIKGNTWYTVGIKHQQAFGNYISRDTCRKIRDEALRKMRRILGE
;
A
#
# COMPACT_ATOMS: atom_id res chain seq x y z
N LEU A 1 -26.46 -13.87 60.74
CA LEU A 1 -26.21 -13.94 59.29
C LEU A 1 -27.35 -13.22 58.58
N GLY A 2 -27.09 -12.07 57.96
CA GLY A 2 -28.10 -11.40 57.15
C GLY A 2 -27.88 -9.90 56.99
N GLY A 3 -27.46 -9.51 55.79
CA GLY A 3 -27.89 -8.28 55.14
C GLY A 3 -27.11 -7.01 55.45
N ILE A 4 -26.12 -6.69 54.61
CA ILE A 4 -25.84 -5.28 54.29
C ILE A 4 -26.00 -5.14 52.78
N GLY A 5 -27.20 -4.72 52.38
CA GLY A 5 -27.48 -4.28 51.02
C GLY A 5 -26.61 -3.08 50.71
N ARG A 6 -25.71 -3.24 49.75
CA ARG A 6 -25.04 -2.11 49.06
C ARG A 6 -26.12 -1.36 48.29
N GLY A 7 -26.68 -0.34 48.93
CA GLY A 7 -27.66 0.57 48.35
C GLY A 7 -27.03 1.39 47.23
N ASP A 8 -27.52 1.16 46.02
CA ASP A 8 -27.27 1.89 44.78
C ASP A 8 -27.97 3.27 44.82
N ASN A 9 -27.68 4.08 45.85
CA ASN A 9 -28.37 5.33 46.18
C ASN A 9 -27.58 6.60 45.81
N ALA A 10 -26.83 6.58 44.71
CA ALA A 10 -26.40 7.86 44.13
C ALA A 10 -27.61 8.53 43.47
N SER A 11 -27.93 9.76 43.86
CA SER A 11 -29.00 10.55 43.28
C SER A 11 -28.87 10.57 41.75
N LYS A 12 -29.99 10.58 41.00
CA LYS A 12 -29.96 10.72 39.53
C LYS A 12 -29.10 11.93 39.11
N THR A 13 -29.12 12.99 39.92
CA THR A 13 -28.32 14.20 39.75
C THR A 13 -26.82 13.96 39.99
N GLU A 14 -26.45 13.15 40.98
CA GLU A 14 -25.04 12.78 41.23
C GLU A 14 -24.49 11.87 40.13
N LYS A 15 -25.27 10.90 39.64
CA LYS A 15 -24.85 10.06 38.50
C LYS A 15 -24.64 10.90 37.24
N VAL A 16 -25.49 11.90 37.00
CA VAL A 16 -25.32 12.86 35.89
C VAL A 16 -24.10 13.76 36.11
N ALA A 17 -23.86 14.28 37.32
CA ALA A 17 -22.71 15.13 37.60
C ALA A 17 -21.36 14.37 37.48
N ILE A 18 -21.30 13.13 37.96
CA ILE A 18 -20.13 12.25 37.83
C ILE A 18 -19.87 11.93 36.35
N ASN A 19 -20.92 11.58 35.59
CA ASN A 19 -20.79 11.34 34.15
C ASN A 19 -20.44 12.60 33.36
N TYR A 20 -20.96 13.76 33.75
CA TYR A 20 -20.67 15.03 33.09
C TYR A 20 -19.20 15.40 33.22
N LYS A 21 -18.61 15.23 34.42
CA LYS A 21 -17.20 15.52 34.65
C LYS A 21 -16.29 14.52 33.92
N ALA A 22 -16.63 13.23 33.95
CA ALA A 22 -15.91 12.21 33.20
C ALA A 22 -16.01 12.43 31.67
N GLU A 23 -17.16 12.86 31.16
CA GLU A 23 -17.35 13.17 29.75
C GLU A 23 -16.65 14.48 29.35
N GLN A 24 -16.63 15.50 30.20
CA GLN A 24 -15.81 16.71 29.99
C GLN A 24 -14.32 16.40 29.98
N ASP A 25 -13.83 15.52 30.87
CA ASP A 25 -12.44 15.07 30.86
C ASP A 25 -12.13 14.24 29.61
N ARG A 26 -13.09 13.44 29.13
CA ARG A 26 -12.97 12.66 27.87
C ARG A 26 -12.94 13.55 26.64
N LEU A 27 -13.77 14.60 26.59
CA LEU A 27 -13.85 15.56 25.49
C LEU A 27 -12.73 16.60 25.53
N GLY A 28 -12.24 16.94 26.74
CA GLY A 28 -11.12 17.86 26.99
C GLY A 28 -9.75 17.22 26.79
N ARG A 29 -9.66 15.87 26.82
CA ARG A 29 -8.52 15.16 26.24
C ARG A 29 -8.54 15.40 24.73
N SER A 30 -7.77 16.40 24.29
CA SER A 30 -7.36 16.55 22.90
C SER A 30 -6.98 15.15 22.39
N ARG A 31 -7.83 14.56 21.53
CA ARG A 31 -7.42 13.40 20.73
C ARG A 31 -6.15 13.88 20.07
N ASP A 32 -5.01 13.31 20.42
CA ASP A 32 -3.69 13.86 20.11
C ASP A 32 -3.52 14.04 18.59
N VAL A 33 -4.01 15.17 18.08
CA VAL A 33 -4.06 15.48 16.65
C VAL A 33 -2.62 15.69 16.18
N SER A 34 -1.74 16.13 17.08
CA SER A 34 -0.30 16.24 16.86
C SER A 34 0.29 14.88 16.51
N TYR A 35 -0.02 13.81 17.26
CA TYR A 35 0.39 12.45 16.94
C TYR A 35 -0.11 11.98 15.55
N LEU A 36 -1.34 12.33 15.16
CA LEU A 36 -1.84 12.04 13.81
C LEU A 36 -1.08 12.82 12.73
N TYR A 37 -0.78 14.09 12.94
CA TYR A 37 0.00 14.91 12.01
C TYR A 37 1.45 14.45 11.88
N GLU A 38 2.05 13.94 12.95
CA GLU A 38 3.39 13.33 12.92
C GLU A 38 3.40 12.06 12.07
N GLN A 39 2.40 11.19 12.27
CA GLN A 39 2.24 9.99 11.42
C GLN A 39 2.02 10.34 9.95
N ILE A 40 1.19 11.36 9.65
CA ILE A 40 0.97 11.83 8.27
C ILE A 40 2.30 12.29 7.66
N ARG A 41 3.07 13.12 8.36
CA ARG A 41 4.38 13.59 7.89
C ARG A 41 5.37 12.44 7.67
N ALA A 42 5.40 11.47 8.59
CA ALA A 42 6.26 10.30 8.47
C ALA A 42 5.90 9.46 7.24
N LYS A 43 4.61 9.24 6.99
CA LYS A 43 4.11 8.49 5.84
C LYS A 43 4.33 9.22 4.52
N GLN A 44 4.18 10.54 4.49
CA GLN A 44 4.52 11.35 3.32
C GLN A 44 6.02 11.29 3.00
N GLY A 45 6.87 11.32 4.04
CA GLY A 45 8.32 11.15 3.86
C GLY A 45 8.70 9.76 3.36
N GLU A 46 8.04 8.71 3.87
CA GLU A 46 8.20 7.33 3.40
C GLU A 46 7.78 7.19 1.94
N LEU A 47 6.61 7.73 1.56
CA LEU A 47 6.13 7.71 0.19
C LEU A 47 7.12 8.39 -0.76
N LYS A 48 7.59 9.59 -0.41
CA LYS A 48 8.55 10.32 -1.24
C LYS A 48 9.84 9.52 -1.47
N ARG A 49 10.39 8.88 -0.42
CA ARG A 49 11.58 8.04 -0.56
C ARG A 49 11.34 6.87 -1.52
N LEU A 50 10.20 6.18 -1.38
CA LEU A 50 9.84 5.06 -2.26
C LEU A 50 9.62 5.52 -3.71
N GLU A 51 9.02 6.70 -3.91
CA GLU A 51 8.88 7.31 -5.24
C GLU A 51 10.25 7.63 -5.85
N ASP A 52 11.15 8.24 -5.10
CA ASP A 52 12.50 8.56 -5.55
C ASP A 52 13.30 7.29 -5.88
N GLU A 53 13.20 6.23 -5.07
CA GLU A 53 13.84 4.94 -5.31
C GLU A 53 13.29 4.20 -6.54
N THR A 54 11.98 4.31 -6.80
CA THR A 54 11.34 3.61 -7.93
C THR A 54 11.38 4.38 -9.25
N LEU A 55 11.63 5.70 -9.20
CA LEU A 55 11.64 6.58 -10.37
C LEU A 55 12.56 6.09 -11.51
N PRO A 56 13.80 5.63 -11.27
CA PRO A 56 14.67 5.12 -12.34
C PRO A 56 14.06 3.91 -13.05
N ILE A 57 13.44 2.99 -12.29
CA ILE A 57 12.79 1.79 -12.83
C ILE A 57 11.57 2.18 -13.66
N VAL A 58 10.76 3.14 -13.19
CA VAL A 58 9.62 3.67 -13.95
C VAL A 58 10.06 4.25 -15.29
N LYS A 59 11.13 5.06 -15.30
CA LYS A 59 11.71 5.62 -16.53
C LYS A 59 12.24 4.52 -17.46
N ALA A 60 12.93 3.52 -16.92
CA ALA A 60 13.45 2.39 -17.70
C ALA A 60 12.33 1.56 -18.33
N LEU A 61 11.25 1.30 -17.58
CA LEU A 61 10.05 0.66 -18.12
C LEU A 61 9.40 1.52 -19.21
N GLN A 62 9.29 2.84 -19.03
CA GLN A 62 8.77 3.76 -20.04
C GLN A 62 9.56 3.72 -21.36
N GLY A 63 10.88 3.52 -21.30
CA GLY A 63 11.74 3.46 -22.50
C GLY A 63 11.75 2.14 -23.28
N ILE A 64 10.99 1.12 -22.89
CA ILE A 64 10.84 -0.15 -23.65
C ILE A 64 9.47 -0.24 -24.32
N THR A 65 9.33 -1.14 -25.30
CA THR A 65 8.06 -1.30 -26.04
C THR A 65 6.95 -1.87 -25.15
N ASP A 66 5.69 -1.67 -25.51
CA ASP A 66 4.57 -2.18 -24.70
C ASP A 66 4.55 -3.71 -24.57
N LYS A 67 4.97 -4.42 -25.62
CA LYS A 67 5.14 -5.88 -25.55
C LYS A 67 6.21 -6.28 -24.54
N GLN A 68 7.35 -5.58 -24.55
CA GLN A 68 8.45 -5.79 -23.61
C GLN A 68 8.01 -5.47 -22.17
N ARG A 69 7.36 -4.32 -21.99
CA ARG A 69 6.79 -3.85 -20.73
C ARG A 69 5.79 -4.85 -20.14
N LEU A 70 4.87 -5.37 -20.97
CA LEU A 70 3.91 -6.38 -20.52
C LEU A 70 4.62 -7.63 -20.00
N VAL A 71 5.57 -8.17 -20.77
CA VAL A 71 6.31 -9.38 -20.38
C VAL A 71 7.06 -9.17 -19.07
N VAL A 72 7.77 -8.05 -18.92
CA VAL A 72 8.53 -7.73 -17.69
C VAL A 72 7.61 -7.54 -16.50
N THR A 73 6.55 -6.75 -16.64
CA THR A 73 5.60 -6.46 -15.55
C THR A 73 4.86 -7.71 -15.09
N GLU A 74 4.33 -8.51 -16.02
CA GLU A 74 3.60 -9.72 -15.67
C GLU A 74 4.52 -10.74 -14.98
N PHE A 75 5.76 -10.90 -15.45
CA PHE A 75 6.67 -11.89 -14.88
C PHE A 75 7.30 -11.44 -13.55
N TYR A 76 7.91 -10.25 -13.49
CA TYR A 76 8.70 -9.84 -12.31
C TYR A 76 7.90 -9.07 -11.27
N ILE A 77 6.94 -8.25 -11.69
CA ILE A 77 6.17 -7.39 -10.76
C ILE A 77 4.95 -8.15 -10.23
N LYS A 78 4.24 -8.87 -11.10
CA LYS A 78 3.05 -9.64 -10.72
C LYS A 78 3.35 -11.11 -10.38
N GLY A 79 4.56 -11.60 -10.63
CA GLY A 79 4.97 -12.96 -10.29
C GLY A 79 4.28 -14.06 -11.11
N ASN A 80 3.76 -13.75 -12.30
CA ASN A 80 3.03 -14.71 -13.11
C ASN A 80 3.96 -15.75 -13.76
N THR A 81 3.44 -16.96 -13.98
CA THR A 81 4.14 -18.00 -14.74
C THR A 81 4.27 -17.63 -16.23
N TRP A 82 5.24 -18.22 -16.93
CA TRP A 82 5.43 -17.99 -18.37
C TRP A 82 4.19 -18.30 -19.21
N TYR A 83 3.43 -19.32 -18.81
CA TYR A 83 2.18 -19.66 -19.47
C TYR A 83 1.17 -18.52 -19.34
N THR A 84 0.96 -18.03 -18.12
CA THR A 84 0.08 -16.90 -17.83
C THR A 84 0.52 -15.63 -18.58
N VAL A 85 1.83 -15.35 -18.65
CA VAL A 85 2.37 -14.22 -19.43
C VAL A 85 2.00 -14.34 -20.91
N GLY A 86 2.11 -15.54 -21.49
CA GLY A 86 1.70 -15.79 -22.88
C GLY A 86 0.19 -15.55 -23.11
N ILE A 87 -0.66 -15.95 -22.16
CA ILE A 87 -2.10 -15.67 -22.20
C ILE A 87 -2.37 -14.16 -22.09
N LYS A 88 -1.68 -13.45 -21.19
CA LYS A 88 -1.81 -11.99 -21.05
C LYS A 88 -1.36 -11.26 -22.31
N HIS A 89 -0.30 -11.73 -22.95
CA HIS A 89 0.13 -11.20 -24.24
C HIS A 89 -0.93 -11.42 -25.33
N GLN A 90 -1.57 -12.60 -25.38
CA GLN A 90 -2.67 -12.86 -26.30
C GLN A 90 -3.86 -11.94 -26.06
N GLN A 91 -4.23 -11.72 -24.79
CA GLN A 91 -5.34 -10.82 -24.43
C GLN A 91 -5.06 -9.36 -24.85
N ALA A 92 -3.81 -8.91 -24.72
CA ALA A 92 -3.43 -7.53 -25.04
C ALA A 92 -3.14 -7.29 -26.53
N PHE A 93 -2.56 -8.27 -27.24
CA PHE A 93 -2.01 -8.09 -28.59
C PHE A 93 -2.57 -9.07 -29.64
N GLY A 94 -3.53 -9.92 -29.26
CA GLY A 94 -4.21 -10.85 -30.17
C GLY A 94 -3.44 -12.14 -30.48
N ASN A 95 -2.17 -12.24 -30.08
CA ASN A 95 -1.34 -13.41 -30.36
C ASN A 95 -0.71 -14.01 -29.09
N TYR A 96 -0.85 -15.32 -28.94
CA TYR A 96 -0.11 -16.06 -27.92
C TYR A 96 1.38 -16.11 -28.26
N ILE A 97 2.23 -16.08 -27.24
CA ILE A 97 3.67 -16.28 -27.37
C ILE A 97 4.12 -17.38 -26.41
N SER A 98 5.01 -18.25 -26.90
CA SER A 98 5.56 -19.35 -26.11
C SER A 98 6.53 -18.85 -25.04
N ARG A 99 6.84 -19.73 -24.07
CA ARG A 99 7.82 -19.47 -23.00
C ARG A 99 9.15 -18.94 -23.54
N ASP A 100 9.67 -19.54 -24.60
CA ASP A 100 10.97 -19.14 -25.15
C ASP A 100 10.92 -17.79 -25.83
N THR A 101 9.80 -17.46 -26.48
CA THR A 101 9.56 -16.12 -27.02
C THR A 101 9.43 -15.09 -25.89
N CYS A 102 8.70 -15.40 -24.81
CA CYS A 102 8.64 -14.54 -23.62
C CYS A 102 10.05 -14.26 -23.06
N ARG A 103 10.90 -15.28 -22.97
CA ARG A 103 12.29 -15.13 -22.48
C ARG A 103 13.12 -14.22 -23.39
N LYS A 104 13.05 -14.41 -24.71
CA LYS A 104 13.75 -13.53 -25.67
C LYS A 104 13.31 -12.08 -25.54
N ILE A 105 12.00 -11.84 -25.47
CA ILE A 105 11.43 -10.50 -25.27
C ILE A 105 11.91 -9.89 -23.95
N ARG A 106 11.90 -10.68 -22.86
CA ARG A 106 12.42 -10.26 -21.56
C ARG A 106 13.89 -9.89 -21.63
N ASP A 107 14.74 -10.74 -22.19
CA ASP A 107 16.19 -10.52 -22.21
C ASP A 107 16.55 -9.26 -23.00
N GLU A 108 15.87 -9.03 -24.12
CA GLU A 108 16.01 -7.80 -24.87
C GLU A 108 15.51 -6.58 -24.08
N ALA A 109 14.39 -6.70 -23.38
CA ALA A 109 13.85 -5.64 -22.52
C ALA A 109 14.82 -5.28 -21.40
N LEU A 110 15.33 -6.26 -20.66
CA LEU A 110 16.29 -6.06 -19.57
C LEU A 110 17.59 -5.43 -20.08
N ARG A 111 18.09 -5.85 -21.25
CA ARG A 111 19.26 -5.22 -21.89
C ARG A 111 19.01 -3.74 -22.22
N LYS A 112 17.82 -3.39 -22.73
CA LYS A 112 17.45 -1.99 -22.99
C LYS A 112 17.32 -1.19 -21.69
N MET A 113 16.69 -1.77 -20.68
CA MET A 113 16.51 -1.13 -19.36
C MET A 113 17.86 -0.83 -18.70
N ARG A 114 18.81 -1.78 -18.69
CA ARG A 114 20.18 -1.56 -18.19
C ARG A 114 20.86 -0.36 -18.87
N ARG A 115 20.77 -0.30 -20.19
CA ARG A 115 21.30 0.84 -20.97
C ARG A 115 20.66 2.18 -20.59
N ILE A 116 19.36 2.20 -20.27
CA ILE A 116 18.66 3.41 -19.80
C ILE A 116 19.11 3.80 -18.38
N LEU A 117 19.35 2.81 -17.53
CA LEU A 117 19.83 3.00 -16.15
C LEU A 117 21.32 3.36 -16.08
N GLY A 118 22.08 3.17 -17.17
CA GLY A 118 23.52 3.43 -17.21
C GLY A 118 24.36 2.27 -16.67
N GLU A 119 23.79 1.05 -16.63
CA GLU A 119 24.45 -0.21 -16.25
C GLU A 119 24.81 -1.05 -17.48
#